data_AF-A0A1G9FTC4-F1
#
_entry.id   AF-A0A1G9FTC4-F1
#
_cell.length_a   1.000
_cell.length_b   1.000
_cell.length_c   1.000
_cell.angle_alpha   90.00
_cell.angle_beta   90.00
_cell.angle_gamma   90.00
#
_symmetry.space_group_name_H-M   'P 1'
#
loop_
_entity.id
_entity.type
_entity.pdbx_description
1 polymer ?
#
loop_
_entity_poly.entity_id
_entity_poly.type
_entity_poly.pdbx_seq_one_letter_code
_entity_poly.pdbx_strand_id
1 'polypeptide(L)'
;MSIQFRASVAAVAAFSTVSTASVPTGTSVETFIPLIVSSHGQPAQIGWSPHLAALVGILALALLGGVLAARNRFDERDTLVAESEPRSEEFLTDRERVQQLVRENGGRMKQSRIVDSVDWSKAKVSRLLAELEEEGRVTKLRLGRENLVCLPGHEPTASQSPEKPKSE
;
A
#
# COMPACT_ATOMS: atom_id res chain seq x y z
N MET A 1 -27.64 -10.04 -31.07
CA MET A 1 -28.37 -11.27 -30.67
C MET A 1 -27.99 -11.55 -29.22
N SER A 2 -28.91 -11.27 -28.32
CA SER A 2 -28.69 -11.07 -26.88
C SER A 2 -28.72 -12.41 -26.14
N ILE A 3 -27.65 -12.75 -25.42
CA ILE A 3 -27.57 -14.00 -24.65
C ILE A 3 -27.98 -13.68 -23.21
N GLN A 4 -29.23 -13.99 -22.88
CA GLN A 4 -29.79 -13.88 -21.53
C GLN A 4 -29.63 -15.23 -20.83
N PHE A 5 -28.71 -15.33 -19.86
CA PHE A 5 -28.60 -16.49 -18.97
C PHE A 5 -29.52 -16.29 -17.76
N ARG A 6 -30.73 -16.88 -17.80
CA ARG A 6 -31.59 -17.04 -16.62
C ARG A 6 -31.18 -18.32 -15.89
N ALA A 7 -30.48 -18.21 -14.77
CA ALA A 7 -30.31 -19.31 -13.85
C ALA A 7 -31.61 -19.50 -13.04
N SER A 8 -32.38 -20.53 -13.40
CA SER A 8 -33.48 -21.07 -12.58
C SER A 8 -32.89 -21.70 -11.32
N VAL A 9 -33.19 -21.15 -10.15
CA VAL A 9 -32.98 -21.85 -8.88
C VAL A 9 -34.31 -22.45 -8.46
N ALA A 10 -34.30 -23.78 -8.36
CA ALA A 10 -35.44 -24.64 -8.12
C ALA A 10 -36.13 -24.34 -6.78
N ALA A 11 -37.46 -24.26 -6.84
CA ALA A 11 -38.33 -24.30 -5.68
C ALA A 11 -38.24 -25.68 -5.03
N VAL A 12 -37.59 -25.76 -3.86
CA VAL A 12 -37.67 -26.93 -2.99
C VAL A 12 -39.00 -26.86 -2.24
N ALA A 13 -39.97 -27.64 -2.70
CA ALA A 13 -41.21 -27.92 -2.02
C ALA A 13 -40.94 -28.76 -0.76
N ALA A 14 -41.10 -28.17 0.42
CA ALA A 14 -41.07 -28.91 1.68
C ALA A 14 -42.48 -29.41 2.03
N PHE A 15 -42.71 -30.67 1.65
CA PHE A 15 -43.53 -31.72 2.25
C PHE A 15 -44.64 -31.34 3.26
N SER A 16 -45.86 -31.71 2.86
CA SER A 16 -47.06 -31.85 3.67
C SER A 16 -46.85 -32.84 4.82
N THR A 17 -47.27 -32.46 6.03
CA THR A 17 -47.68 -33.42 7.06
C THR A 17 -49.19 -33.34 7.22
N VAL A 18 -49.85 -34.39 6.75
CA VAL A 18 -51.26 -34.70 7.03
C VAL A 18 -51.36 -34.99 8.52
N SER A 19 -52.12 -34.18 9.26
CA SER A 19 -52.56 -34.52 10.61
C SER A 19 -53.97 -35.11 10.52
N THR A 20 -54.07 -36.41 10.71
CA THR A 20 -55.32 -37.19 10.74
C THR A 20 -56.05 -37.06 12.08
N ALA A 21 -57.38 -36.93 11.96
CA ALA A 21 -58.45 -37.31 12.89
C ALA A 21 -58.74 -36.42 14.13
N SER A 22 -59.94 -35.85 14.19
CA SER A 22 -61.13 -36.56 14.70
C SER A 22 -62.42 -35.77 14.41
N VAL A 23 -63.48 -36.48 14.03
CA VAL A 23 -64.85 -35.97 13.80
C VAL A 23 -65.66 -36.11 15.10
N PRO A 24 -66.58 -35.18 15.44
CA PRO A 24 -68.00 -35.54 15.35
C PRO A 24 -68.92 -34.42 14.84
N THR A 25 -69.73 -34.79 13.84
CA THR A 25 -71.18 -34.52 13.67
C THR A 25 -71.70 -33.10 13.93
N GLY A 26 -71.98 -32.38 12.83
CA GLY A 26 -72.79 -31.15 12.87
C GLY A 26 -72.92 -30.55 11.47
N THR A 27 -74.10 -30.74 10.89
CA THR A 27 -74.63 -30.15 9.65
C THR A 27 -74.20 -28.70 9.40
N SER A 28 -73.52 -28.43 8.29
CA SER A 28 -73.76 -27.30 7.37
C SER A 28 -72.53 -27.04 6.50
N VAL A 29 -72.78 -27.06 5.18
CA VAL A 29 -71.82 -26.70 4.15
C VAL A 29 -71.71 -25.18 4.15
N GLU A 30 -70.71 -24.62 4.82
CA GLU A 30 -70.30 -23.25 4.57
C GLU A 30 -68.85 -23.23 4.11
N THR A 31 -68.72 -22.80 2.85
CA THR A 31 -67.52 -22.42 2.15
C THR A 31 -66.62 -21.58 3.05
N PHE A 32 -65.66 -22.23 3.71
CA PHE A 32 -64.55 -21.55 4.36
C PHE A 32 -63.72 -20.89 3.26
N ILE A 33 -63.95 -19.61 3.03
CA ILE A 33 -63.00 -18.73 2.34
C ILE A 33 -61.90 -18.48 3.37
N PRO A 34 -60.68 -19.02 3.23
CA PRO A 34 -59.59 -18.53 4.03
C PRO A 34 -59.30 -17.11 3.53
N LEU A 35 -59.73 -16.12 4.31
CA LEU A 35 -59.23 -14.76 4.21
C LEU A 35 -57.72 -14.83 4.46
N ILE A 36 -56.93 -14.94 3.39
CA ILE A 36 -55.47 -14.88 3.47
C ILE A 36 -55.14 -13.47 3.98
N VAL A 37 -54.95 -13.35 5.28
CA VAL A 37 -54.29 -12.21 5.90
C VAL A 37 -52.86 -12.21 5.36
N SER A 38 -52.67 -11.50 4.25
CA SER A 38 -51.35 -11.25 3.69
C SER A 38 -50.63 -10.31 4.64
N SER A 39 -50.01 -10.84 5.69
CA SER A 39 -49.00 -10.10 6.43
C SER A 39 -47.75 -10.03 5.54
N HIS A 40 -47.75 -9.13 4.57
CA HIS A 40 -46.52 -8.65 3.94
C HIS A 40 -45.81 -7.78 4.99
N GLY A 41 -45.12 -8.43 5.94
CA GLY A 41 -44.09 -7.78 6.72
C GLY A 41 -43.00 -7.37 5.74
N GLN A 42 -42.97 -6.09 5.36
CA GLN A 42 -41.92 -5.55 4.52
C GLN A 42 -40.57 -5.82 5.20
N PRO A 43 -39.56 -6.39 4.51
CA PRO A 43 -38.21 -6.39 5.06
C PRO A 43 -37.84 -4.92 5.22
N ALA A 44 -37.53 -4.51 6.45
CA ALA A 44 -37.13 -3.16 6.78
C ALA A 44 -36.08 -2.66 5.78
N GLN A 45 -36.52 -1.88 4.81
CA GLN A 45 -35.69 -1.16 3.87
C GLN A 45 -35.03 -0.07 4.72
N ILE A 46 -33.94 -0.41 5.41
CA ILE A 46 -33.06 0.57 6.02
C ILE A 46 -32.65 1.51 4.88
N GLY A 47 -33.25 2.70 4.88
CA GLY A 47 -33.35 3.62 3.75
C GLY A 47 -32.04 4.32 3.41
N TRP A 48 -31.00 3.53 3.18
CA TRP A 48 -29.74 4.04 2.69
C TRP A 48 -29.91 4.19 1.19
N SER A 49 -30.39 5.36 0.79
CA SER A 49 -30.50 5.72 -0.62
C SER A 49 -29.20 5.37 -1.34
N PRO A 50 -29.25 4.82 -2.57
CA PRO A 50 -28.05 4.35 -3.30
C PRO A 50 -26.98 5.43 -3.43
N HIS A 51 -27.38 6.71 -3.45
CA HIS A 51 -26.47 7.86 -3.41
C HIS A 51 -25.65 7.96 -2.13
N LEU A 52 -26.21 7.63 -0.95
CA LEU A 52 -25.48 7.64 0.32
C LEU A 52 -24.41 6.54 0.34
N ALA A 53 -24.73 5.34 -0.15
CA ALA A 53 -23.75 4.25 -0.28
C ALA A 53 -22.60 4.65 -1.21
N ALA A 54 -22.90 5.32 -2.33
CA ALA A 54 -21.89 5.84 -3.24
C ALA A 54 -21.01 6.92 -2.59
N LEU A 55 -21.59 7.86 -1.84
CA LEU A 55 -20.83 8.90 -1.13
C LEU A 55 -19.93 8.31 -0.04
N VAL A 56 -20.41 7.33 0.72
CA VAL A 56 -19.60 6.62 1.72
C VAL A 56 -18.46 5.86 1.05
N GLY A 57 -18.73 5.21 -0.09
CA GLY A 57 -17.70 4.53 -0.87
C GLY A 57 -16.62 5.49 -1.39
N ILE A 58 -17.01 6.64 -1.95
CA ILE A 58 -16.08 7.67 -2.41
C ILE A 58 -15.29 8.25 -1.23
N LEU A 59 -15.94 8.54 -0.10
CA LEU A 59 -15.26 9.04 1.10
C LEU A 59 -14.25 8.01 1.61
N ALA A 60 -14.60 6.73 1.66
CA ALA A 60 -13.70 5.66 2.06
C ALA A 60 -12.50 5.54 1.09
N LEU A 61 -12.72 5.66 -0.21
CA LEU A 61 -11.64 5.65 -1.22
C LEU A 61 -10.76 6.91 -1.15
N ALA A 62 -11.35 8.08 -0.90
CA ALA A 62 -10.61 9.34 -0.75
C ALA A 62 -9.77 9.34 0.54
N LEU A 63 -10.31 8.79 1.64
CA LEU A 63 -9.56 8.60 2.88
C LEU A 63 -8.47 7.54 2.71
N LEU A 64 -8.75 6.41 2.06
CA LEU A 64 -7.76 5.36 1.82
C LEU A 64 -6.64 5.84 0.88
N GLY A 65 -7.01 6.49 -0.23
CA GLY A 65 -6.07 7.11 -1.17
C GLY A 65 -5.28 8.24 -0.52
N GLY A 66 -5.93 9.05 0.32
CA GLY A 66 -5.29 10.09 1.11
C GLY A 66 -4.28 9.54 2.12
N VAL A 67 -4.62 8.47 2.83
CA VAL A 67 -3.72 7.78 3.78
C VAL A 67 -2.53 7.16 3.03
N LEU A 68 -2.75 6.51 1.89
CA LEU A 68 -1.68 5.93 1.09
C LEU A 68 -0.75 7.00 0.51
N ALA A 69 -1.32 8.10 -0.01
CA ALA A 69 -0.56 9.25 -0.50
C ALA A 69 0.19 9.98 0.62
N ALA A 70 -0.40 10.06 1.81
CA ALA A 70 0.26 10.61 2.98
C ALA A 70 1.44 9.74 3.39
N ARG A 71 1.29 8.41 3.47
CA ARG A 71 2.40 7.47 3.76
C ARG A 71 3.56 7.59 2.77
N ASN A 72 3.27 7.71 1.48
CA ASN A 72 4.32 7.93 0.47
C ASN A 72 5.04 9.28 0.64
N ARG A 73 4.34 10.31 1.14
CA ARG A 73 4.95 11.59 1.52
C ARG A 73 5.64 11.55 2.89
N PHE A 74 5.35 10.55 3.74
CA PHE A 74 6.00 10.38 5.04
C PHE A 74 7.36 9.69 4.92
N ASP A 75 7.60 8.85 3.91
CA ASP A 75 8.97 8.47 3.52
C ASP A 75 9.86 9.70 3.23
N GLU A 76 9.26 10.81 2.78
CA GLU A 76 9.94 12.11 2.61
C GLU A 76 9.94 12.99 3.88
N ARG A 77 9.17 12.66 4.93
CA ARG A 77 9.04 13.44 6.19
C ARG A 77 9.58 12.78 7.45
N ASP A 78 9.84 11.47 7.47
CA ASP A 78 10.51 10.78 8.60
C ASP A 78 11.95 11.25 8.81
N THR A 79 12.47 12.09 7.91
CA THR A 79 13.69 12.89 8.12
C THR A 79 13.48 14.07 9.09
N LEU A 80 12.25 14.37 9.54
CA LEU A 80 11.95 15.51 10.41
C LEU A 80 11.57 15.14 11.85
N VAL A 81 11.31 13.87 12.19
CA VAL A 81 11.03 13.46 13.58
C VAL A 81 11.49 12.01 13.82
N ALA A 82 12.78 11.84 14.15
CA ALA A 82 13.27 10.65 14.83
C ALA A 82 14.25 11.12 15.91
N GLU A 83 13.76 11.24 17.15
CA GLU A 83 14.62 11.45 18.31
C GLU A 83 15.35 10.13 18.61
N SER A 84 16.65 10.11 18.36
CA SER A 84 17.59 9.10 18.81
C SER A 84 18.92 9.81 18.95
N GLU A 85 19.27 10.16 20.19
CA GLU A 85 20.59 10.71 20.53
C GLU A 85 21.69 9.67 20.27
N PRO A 86 22.67 10.00 19.42
CA PRO A 86 24.05 9.80 19.79
C PRO A 86 24.77 11.15 19.76
N ARG A 87 24.76 11.82 20.90
CA ARG A 87 25.71 12.83 21.38
C ARG A 87 26.97 12.93 20.47
N SER A 88 26.97 13.95 19.60
CA SER A 88 27.94 14.35 18.54
C SER A 88 27.50 14.18 17.08
N GLU A 89 26.43 13.43 16.77
CA GLU A 89 25.94 13.24 15.39
C GLU A 89 24.79 14.17 14.98
N GLU A 90 24.27 14.99 15.90
CA GLU A 90 23.05 15.82 15.69
C GLU A 90 23.17 16.96 14.68
N PHE A 91 24.35 17.22 14.12
CA PHE A 91 24.53 18.23 13.06
C PHE A 91 24.96 17.65 11.71
N LEU A 92 25.16 16.34 11.60
CA LEU A 92 25.54 15.73 10.33
C LEU A 92 24.27 15.41 9.54
N THR A 93 24.09 16.11 8.43
CA THR A 93 23.07 15.77 7.44
C THR A 93 23.28 14.34 6.91
N ASP A 94 22.22 13.71 6.39
CA ASP A 94 22.32 12.38 5.76
C ASP A 94 23.47 12.30 4.74
N ARG A 95 23.69 13.39 3.99
CA ARG A 95 24.79 13.54 3.03
C ARG A 95 26.16 13.50 3.69
N GLU A 96 26.32 14.21 4.79
CA GLU A 96 27.58 14.29 5.53
C GLU A 96 27.87 12.98 6.25
N ARG A 97 26.85 12.31 6.79
CA ARG A 97 27.00 10.99 7.39
C ARG A 97 27.55 9.98 6.39
N VAL A 98 27.00 9.92 5.17
CA VAL A 98 27.51 9.01 4.13
C VAL A 98 28.93 9.39 3.70
N GLN A 99 29.22 10.68 3.51
CA GLN A 99 30.58 11.11 3.14
C GLN A 99 31.61 10.80 4.22
N GLN A 100 31.26 11.00 5.49
CA GLN A 100 32.10 10.66 6.63
C GLN A 100 32.33 9.16 6.70
N LEU A 101 31.28 8.35 6.57
CA LEU A 101 31.38 6.90 6.55
C LEU A 101 32.32 6.41 5.43
N VAL A 102 32.19 6.94 4.22
CA VAL A 102 33.10 6.60 3.11
C VAL A 102 34.53 7.07 3.39
N ARG A 103 34.71 8.24 4.01
CA ARG A 103 36.03 8.80 4.39
C ARG A 103 36.74 7.91 5.41
N GLU A 104 36.03 7.50 6.46
CA GLU A 104 36.53 6.59 7.50
C GLU A 104 36.93 5.23 6.94
N ASN A 105 36.27 4.79 5.86
CA ASN A 105 36.60 3.57 5.12
C ASN A 105 37.75 3.75 4.09
N GLY A 106 38.58 4.80 4.22
CA GLY A 106 39.71 5.06 3.33
C GLY A 106 39.34 5.80 2.04
N GLY A 107 38.21 6.53 2.07
CA GLY A 107 37.70 7.33 0.96
C GLY A 107 37.00 6.51 -0.13
N ARG A 108 36.77 5.21 0.11
CA ARG A 108 36.06 4.32 -0.81
C ARG A 108 35.32 3.22 -0.05
N MET A 109 34.09 2.94 -0.43
CA MET A 109 33.25 1.96 0.25
C MET A 109 32.25 1.33 -0.70
N LYS A 110 31.94 0.04 -0.51
CA LYS A 110 30.87 -0.62 -1.28
C LYS A 110 29.51 -0.06 -0.86
N GLN A 111 28.62 0.15 -1.83
CA GLN A 111 27.25 0.62 -1.57
C GLN A 111 26.49 -0.33 -0.63
N SER A 112 26.70 -1.65 -0.74
CA SER A 112 26.16 -2.65 0.19
C SER A 112 26.57 -2.35 1.63
N ARG A 113 27.86 -2.16 1.87
CA ARG A 113 28.35 -1.80 3.21
C ARG A 113 27.81 -0.46 3.71
N ILE A 114 27.60 0.52 2.83
CA ILE A 114 26.95 1.77 3.23
C ILE A 114 25.54 1.47 3.74
N VAL A 115 24.75 0.70 2.99
CA VAL A 115 23.40 0.23 3.40
C VAL A 115 23.44 -0.58 4.70
N ASP A 116 24.48 -1.38 4.93
CA ASP A 116 24.61 -2.16 6.16
C ASP A 116 25.04 -1.32 7.37
N SER A 117 25.66 -0.15 7.13
CA SER A 117 26.18 0.74 8.19
C SER A 117 25.19 1.84 8.57
N VAL A 118 24.18 2.08 7.73
CA VAL A 118 23.13 3.06 7.97
C VAL A 118 21.79 2.32 8.02
N ASP A 119 20.97 2.55 9.04
CA ASP A 119 19.66 1.90 9.16
C ASP A 119 18.61 2.54 8.23
N TRP A 120 18.96 2.73 6.96
CA TRP A 120 18.11 3.33 5.93
C TRP A 120 17.72 2.31 4.87
N SER A 121 16.58 2.55 4.21
CA SER A 121 16.19 1.73 3.08
C SER A 121 17.22 1.84 1.94
N LYS A 122 17.45 0.73 1.23
CA LYS A 122 18.30 0.70 0.02
C LYS A 122 17.90 1.75 -1.01
N ALA A 123 16.60 2.03 -1.12
CA ALA A 123 16.06 3.06 -2.01
C ALA A 123 16.53 4.47 -1.60
N LYS A 124 16.44 4.81 -0.29
CA LYS A 124 16.93 6.08 0.24
C LYS A 124 18.43 6.26 0.00
N VAL A 125 19.24 5.23 0.32
CA VAL A 125 20.70 5.26 0.06
C VAL A 125 20.99 5.43 -1.43
N SER A 126 20.27 4.73 -2.30
CA SER A 126 20.48 4.85 -3.74
C SER A 126 20.13 6.24 -4.28
N ARG A 127 19.06 6.86 -3.77
CA ARG A 127 18.67 8.22 -4.14
C ARG A 127 19.69 9.24 -3.67
N LEU A 128 20.09 9.16 -2.40
CA LEU A 128 21.09 10.03 -1.81
C LEU A 128 22.44 9.96 -2.53
N LEU A 129 22.89 8.75 -2.89
CA LEU A 129 24.14 8.57 -3.63
C LEU A 129 24.05 9.12 -5.06
N ALA A 130 22.89 9.05 -5.70
CA ALA A 130 22.68 9.67 -7.01
C ALA A 130 22.75 11.20 -6.91
N GLU A 131 22.10 11.79 -5.91
CA GLU A 131 22.18 13.24 -5.64
C GLU A 131 23.63 13.69 -5.37
N LEU A 132 24.39 12.94 -4.56
CA LEU A 132 25.80 13.23 -4.29
C LEU A 132 26.69 13.06 -5.53
N GLU A 133 26.37 12.12 -6.42
CA GLU A 133 27.08 11.91 -7.68
C GLU A 133 26.82 13.06 -8.66
N GLU A 134 25.58 13.53 -8.76
CA GLU A 134 25.20 14.72 -9.53
C GLU A 134 25.90 15.99 -9.03
N GLU A 135 26.04 16.14 -7.71
CA GLU A 135 26.80 17.23 -7.08
C GLU A 135 28.33 17.07 -7.21
N GLY A 136 28.82 15.94 -7.76
CA GLY A 136 30.26 15.64 -7.87
C GLY A 136 30.96 15.41 -6.52
N ARG A 137 30.19 15.09 -5.48
CA ARG A 137 30.69 14.80 -4.12
C ARG A 137 31.16 13.35 -3.96
N VAL A 138 30.66 12.44 -4.79
CA VAL A 138 31.07 11.03 -4.86
C VAL A 138 31.09 10.56 -6.31
N THR A 139 31.88 9.52 -6.59
CA THR A 139 31.89 8.83 -7.89
C THR A 139 31.50 7.37 -7.69
N LYS A 140 30.61 6.86 -8.54
CA LYS A 140 30.17 5.47 -8.49
C LYS A 140 30.85 4.64 -9.57
N LEU A 141 31.57 3.62 -9.15
CA LEU A 141 32.26 2.69 -10.04
C LEU A 141 31.67 1.29 -9.90
N ARG A 142 31.53 0.58 -11.02
CA ARG A 142 31.08 -0.81 -11.00
C ARG A 142 32.25 -1.72 -10.61
N LEU A 143 32.13 -2.43 -9.49
CA LEU A 143 33.13 -3.40 -9.04
C LEU A 143 32.49 -4.79 -8.95
N GLY A 144 32.68 -5.59 -10.00
CA GLY A 144 32.05 -6.91 -10.14
C GLY A 144 30.52 -6.79 -10.22
N ARG A 145 29.81 -7.30 -9.20
CA ARG A 145 28.33 -7.27 -9.12
C ARG A 145 27.80 -6.15 -8.21
N GLU A 146 28.68 -5.38 -7.61
CA GLU A 146 28.35 -4.32 -6.66
C GLU A 146 28.86 -2.97 -7.17
N ASN A 147 28.42 -1.89 -6.51
CA ASN A 147 28.91 -0.56 -6.81
C ASN A 147 29.87 -0.12 -5.69
N LEU A 148 31.01 0.41 -6.08
CA LEU A 148 31.98 1.08 -5.22
C LEU A 148 31.70 2.59 -5.29
N VAL A 149 31.53 3.21 -4.12
CA VAL A 149 31.39 4.65 -3.97
C VAL A 149 32.76 5.19 -3.55
N CYS A 150 33.27 6.18 -4.27
CA CYS A 150 34.56 6.82 -3.99
C CYS A 150 34.36 8.31 -3.73
N LEU A 151 35.13 8.88 -2.81
CA LEU A 151 35.27 10.33 -2.69
C LEU A 151 36.17 10.87 -3.82
N PRO A 152 36.02 12.14 -4.22
CA PRO A 152 36.92 12.81 -5.15
C PRO A 152 38.38 12.65 -4.72
N GLY A 153 39.24 12.21 -5.65
CA GLY A 153 40.66 11.97 -5.40
C GLY A 153 41.00 10.60 -4.77
N HIS A 154 40.00 9.80 -4.37
CA HIS A 154 40.18 8.43 -3.84
C HIS A 154 39.78 7.34 -4.85
N GLU A 155 39.57 7.73 -6.10
CA GLU A 155 39.25 6.81 -7.18
C GLU A 155 40.43 5.87 -7.48
N PRO A 156 40.17 4.58 -7.74
CA PRO A 156 41.21 3.66 -8.18
C PRO A 156 41.84 4.14 -9.50
N THR A 157 43.16 4.13 -9.59
CA THR A 157 43.96 4.57 -10.76
C THR A 157 43.52 3.94 -12.08
N ALA A 158 42.86 2.78 -12.05
CA ALA A 158 42.31 2.10 -13.22
C ALA A 158 40.98 2.68 -13.75
N SER A 159 40.39 3.68 -13.09
CA SER A 159 39.08 4.24 -13.43
C SER A 159 39.08 5.75 -13.70
N GLN A 160 40.25 6.41 -13.72
CA GLN A 160 40.35 7.77 -14.24
C GLN A 160 40.18 7.74 -15.76
N SER A 161 38.93 7.75 -16.21
CA SER A 161 38.59 7.99 -17.61
C SER A 161 38.80 9.48 -17.89
N PRO A 162 39.72 9.87 -18.79
CA PRO A 162 40.20 11.24 -18.88
C PRO A 162 39.29 12.10 -19.77
N GLU A 163 38.04 12.38 -19.40
CA GLU A 163 37.17 13.22 -20.25
C GLU A 163 36.23 14.12 -19.44
N LYS A 164 36.73 15.31 -19.08
CA LYS A 164 35.92 16.55 -19.09
C LYS A 164 36.79 17.68 -19.63
N PRO A 165 36.73 18.02 -20.94
CA PRO A 165 37.23 19.30 -21.37
C PRO A 165 36.33 20.38 -20.76
N LYS A 166 36.95 21.24 -19.95
CA LYS A 166 36.37 22.50 -19.49
C LYS A 166 36.25 23.39 -20.72
N SER A 167 35.05 23.46 -21.30
CA SER A 167 34.73 24.48 -22.30
C SER A 167 34.63 25.82 -21.59
N GLU A 168 35.57 26.69 -21.92
CA GLU A 168 35.64 28.12 -21.61
C GLU A 168 34.61 28.93 -22.41
#